data_AF-A0A3M6UGH4-F1
#
_entry.id   AF-A0A3M6UGH4-F1
#
_cell.length_a   1.000
_cell.length_b   1.000
_cell.length_c   1.000
_cell.angle_alpha   90.00
_cell.angle_beta   90.00
_cell.angle_gamma   90.00
#
_symmetry.space_group_name_H-M   'P 1'
#
loop_
_entity.id
_entity.type
_entity.pdbx_description
1 polymer ?
#
loop_
_entity_poly.entity_id
_entity_poly.type
_entity_poly.pdbx_seq_one_letter_code
_entity_poly.pdbx_strand_id
1 'polypeptide(L)'
;MMFRCLHGLAPEYLCSKFTWRDFAYDLRDSENKLNVPLPRSNYYRKSFSYNGATLWNSLPCDIRNTESLGVDEGVDYMSDHILQ
;
A
#
# COMPACT_ATOMS: atom_id res chain seq x y z
N MET A 1 6.06 -1.53 -7.89
CA MET A 1 5.31 -0.58 -8.76
C MET A 1 4.55 0.46 -7.94
N MET A 2 3.72 0.06 -6.96
CA MET A 2 2.92 1.00 -6.12
C MET A 2 3.77 2.04 -5.40
N PHE A 3 4.86 1.63 -4.76
CA PHE A 3 5.85 2.55 -4.17
C PHE A 3 6.23 3.65 -5.16
N ARG A 4 6.62 3.31 -6.40
CA ARG A 4 7.01 4.30 -7.41
C ARG A 4 5.86 5.28 -7.74
N CYS A 5 4.61 4.83 -7.75
CA CYS A 5 3.45 5.70 -7.97
C CYS A 5 3.20 6.66 -6.79
N LEU A 6 3.41 6.20 -5.56
CA LEU A 6 3.18 7.00 -4.35
C LEU A 6 4.33 7.99 -4.08
N HIS A 7 5.54 7.65 -4.51
CA HIS A 7 6.73 8.49 -4.39
C HIS A 7 7.02 9.35 -5.63
N GLY A 8 6.07 9.47 -6.58
CA GLY A 8 6.23 10.33 -7.76
C GLY A 8 7.30 9.87 -8.76
N LEU A 9 7.77 8.62 -8.66
CA LEU A 9 8.77 8.01 -9.56
C LEU A 9 8.13 7.30 -10.77
N ALA A 10 6.82 7.37 -10.89
CA ALA A 10 6.03 6.85 -12.01
C ALA A 10 5.35 8.01 -12.78
N PRO A 11 4.86 7.76 -14.01
CA PRO A 11 4.10 8.77 -14.75
C PRO A 11 2.93 9.34 -13.93
N GLU A 12 2.74 10.65 -13.98
CA GLU A 12 1.75 11.40 -13.20
C GLU A 12 0.32 10.85 -13.37
N TYR A 13 -0.02 10.37 -14.58
CA TYR A 13 -1.29 9.71 -14.86
C TYR A 13 -1.56 8.49 -13.95
N LEU A 14 -0.53 7.75 -13.55
CA LEU A 14 -0.66 6.62 -12.63
C LEU A 14 -0.71 7.09 -11.19
N CYS A 15 0.10 8.08 -10.82
CA CYS A 15 0.14 8.63 -9.46
C CYS A 15 -1.21 9.23 -9.06
N SER A 16 -1.83 10.01 -9.96
CA SER A 16 -3.13 10.66 -9.75
C SER A 16 -4.32 9.70 -9.59
N LYS A 17 -4.14 8.40 -9.82
CA LYS A 17 -5.17 7.38 -9.59
C LYS A 17 -5.35 6.99 -8.13
N PHE A 18 -4.41 7.37 -7.26
CA PHE A 18 -4.40 7.00 -5.86
C PHE A 18 -4.55 8.24 -4.98
N THR A 19 -5.35 8.10 -3.93
CA THR A 19 -5.51 9.12 -2.91
C THR A 19 -5.29 8.50 -1.54
N TRP A 20 -4.62 9.24 -0.66
CA TRP A 20 -4.48 8.83 0.73
C TRP A 20 -5.85 8.80 1.40
N ARG A 21 -6.03 7.81 2.29
CA ARG A 21 -7.22 7.74 3.10
C ARG A 21 -7.05 8.68 4.28
N ASP A 22 -7.96 9.63 4.38
CA ASP A 22 -8.06 10.51 5.54
C ASP A 22 -8.85 9.80 6.64
N PHE A 23 -8.29 9.77 7.85
CA PHE A 23 -8.93 9.16 9.02
C PHE A 23 -9.21 10.27 10.03
N ALA A 24 -10.43 10.30 10.57
CA ALA A 24 -10.81 11.29 11.57
C ALA A 24 -10.10 11.11 12.92
N TYR A 25 -9.36 10.00 13.09
CA TYR A 25 -8.62 9.65 14.29
C TYR A 25 -7.41 8.77 13.92
N ASP A 26 -6.29 8.98 14.63
CA ASP A 26 -5.07 8.21 14.44
C ASP A 26 -5.21 6.82 15.08
N LEU A 27 -5.54 5.83 14.26
CA LEU A 27 -5.45 4.42 14.64
C LEU A 27 -4.05 3.90 14.27
N ARG A 28 -3.49 2.99 15.07
CA ARG A 28 -2.20 2.33 14.73
C ARG A 28 -2.15 1.73 13.31
N ASP A 29 -3.30 1.35 12.76
CA ASP A 29 -3.44 0.80 11.42
C ASP A 29 -4.05 1.79 10.40
N SER A 30 -4.03 3.09 10.71
CA SER A 30 -4.52 4.15 9.80
C SER A 30 -3.40 4.74 8.92
N GLU A 31 -2.15 4.64 9.36
CA GLU A 31 -1.02 5.26 8.68
C GLU A 31 -0.79 4.71 7.26
N ASN A 32 -0.54 5.64 6.33
CA ASN A 32 -0.13 5.39 4.96
C ASN A 32 -1.02 4.39 4.20
N LYS A 33 -2.34 4.43 4.48
CA LYS A 33 -3.34 3.69 3.72
C LYS A 33 -3.93 4.51 2.58
N LEU A 34 -4.22 3.83 1.48
CA LEU A 34 -4.89 4.40 0.32
C LEU A 34 -6.39 4.24 0.41
N ASN A 35 -7.12 5.17 -0.19
CA ASN A 35 -8.54 5.01 -0.40
C ASN A 35 -8.77 3.91 -1.45
N VAL A 36 -9.47 2.85 -1.06
CA VAL A 36 -9.90 1.81 -2.00
C VAL A 36 -11.24 2.24 -2.59
N PRO A 37 -11.31 2.55 -3.90
CA PRO A 37 -12.56 2.93 -4.54
C PRO A 37 -13.60 1.80 -4.46
N LEU A 38 -14.85 2.14 -4.16
CA LEU A 38 -15.94 1.17 -4.09
C LEU A 38 -16.36 0.74 -5.52
N PRO A 39 -16.09 -0.51 -5.94
CA PRO A 39 -16.40 -0.95 -7.29
C PRO A 39 -17.91 -1.04 -7.47
N ARG A 40 -18.47 -0.29 -8.43
CA ARG A 40 -19.88 -0.44 -8.84
C ARG A 40 -20.12 -1.67 -9.74
N SER A 41 -19.04 -2.23 -10.30
CA SER A 41 -19.05 -3.40 -11.17
C SER A 41 -17.84 -4.28 -10.91
N ASN A 42 -18.00 -5.59 -11.11
CA ASN A 42 -16.91 -6.57 -11.01
C ASN A 42 -15.76 -6.29 -11.98
N TYR A 43 -16.02 -5.63 -13.11
CA TYR A 43 -14.96 -5.22 -14.02
C TYR A 43 -13.95 -4.28 -13.36
N TYR A 44 -14.44 -3.34 -12.54
CA TYR A 44 -13.58 -2.36 -11.88
C TYR A 44 -12.67 -2.99 -10.82
N ARG A 45 -13.03 -4.15 -10.25
CA ARG A 45 -12.16 -4.90 -9.34
C ARG A 45 -10.89 -5.42 -10.01
N LYS A 46 -10.89 -5.55 -11.34
CA LYS A 46 -9.70 -5.93 -12.12
C LYS A 46 -8.83 -4.72 -12.49
N SER A 47 -9.25 -3.50 -12.17
CA SER A 47 -8.49 -2.30 -12.50
C SER A 47 -7.21 -2.19 -11.68
N PHE A 48 -6.22 -1.51 -12.25
CA PHE A 48 -4.97 -1.19 -11.57
C PHE A 48 -5.20 -0.36 -10.30
N SER A 49 -6.10 0.62 -10.34
CA SER A 49 -6.42 1.47 -9.19
C SER A 49 -6.98 0.66 -8.01
N TYR A 50 -7.92 -0.25 -8.27
CA TYR A 50 -8.51 -1.06 -7.22
C TYR A 50 -7.51 -2.08 -6.65
N ASN A 51 -6.86 -2.87 -7.52
CA ASN A 51 -5.91 -3.89 -7.08
C ASN A 51 -4.67 -3.27 -6.44
N GLY A 52 -4.17 -2.17 -6.99
CA GLY A 52 -3.02 -1.44 -6.45
C GLY A 52 -3.29 -0.91 -5.04
N ALA A 53 -4.44 -0.25 -4.84
CA ALA A 53 -4.81 0.26 -3.51
C ALA A 53 -5.06 -0.88 -2.51
N THR A 54 -5.71 -1.96 -2.94
CA THR A 54 -5.97 -3.13 -2.09
C THR A 54 -4.68 -3.82 -1.68
N LEU A 55 -3.77 -4.05 -2.63
CA LEU A 55 -2.47 -4.67 -2.38
C LEU A 55 -1.64 -3.81 -1.42
N TRP A 56 -1.53 -2.51 -1.67
CA TRP A 56 -0.81 -1.60 -0.79
C TRP A 56 -1.37 -1.62 0.64
N ASN A 57 -2.69 -1.59 0.80
CA ASN A 57 -3.32 -1.62 2.11
C ASN A 57 -3.19 -2.97 2.83
N SER A 58 -2.93 -4.05 2.11
CA SER A 58 -2.65 -5.37 2.70
C SER A 58 -1.23 -5.51 3.25
N LEU A 59 -0.34 -4.55 2.95
CA LEU A 59 1.02 -4.54 3.49
C LEU A 59 1.03 -4.12 4.97
N PRO A 60 1.94 -4.68 5.78
CA PRO A 60 2.23 -4.21 7.14
C PRO A 60 2.57 -2.72 7.19
N CYS A 61 2.22 -2.05 8.28
CA CYS A 61 2.50 -0.61 8.46
C CYS A 61 3.98 -0.27 8.32
N ASP A 62 4.86 -1.13 8.85
CA ASP A 62 6.31 -0.92 8.81
C ASP A 62 6.81 -0.82 7.38
N ILE A 63 6.31 -1.69 6.49
CA ILE A 63 6.66 -1.70 5.07
C ILE A 63 6.12 -0.47 4.36
N ARG A 64 4.88 -0.06 4.66
CA ARG A 64 4.26 1.13 4.04
C ARG A 64 4.93 2.44 4.47
N ASN A 65 5.54 2.45 5.66
CA ASN A 65 6.22 3.60 6.23
C ASN A 65 7.70 3.68 5.80
N THR A 66 8.20 2.73 5.01
CA THR A 66 9.58 2.77 4.52
C THR A 66 9.80 3.91 3.53
N GLU A 67 10.90 4.65 3.69
CA GLU A 67 11.29 5.73 2.78
C GLU A 67 12.06 5.22 1.55
N SER A 68 12.52 3.97 1.58
CA SER A 68 13.29 3.35 0.51
C SER A 68 12.88 1.90 0.29
N LEU A 69 12.85 1.49 -0.98
CA LEU A 69 12.83 0.07 -1.36
C LEU A 69 14.20 -0.53 -1.04
N GLY A 70 14.40 -0.98 0.20
CA GLY A 70 15.49 -1.90 0.51
C GLY A 70 15.35 -3.12 -0.40
N VAL A 71 16.40 -3.47 -1.13
CA VAL A 71 16.48 -4.76 -1.85
C VAL A 71 16.21 -5.85 -0.81
N ASP A 72 15.22 -6.71 -1.06
CA ASP A 72 14.71 -7.73 -0.15
C ASP A 72 15.78 -8.35 0.79
N GLU A 73 15.79 -7.98 2.07
CA GLU A 73 16.29 -8.82 3.15
C GLU A 73 15.09 -9.46 3.87
N GLY A 74 14.33 -10.24 3.10
CA GLY A 74 13.21 -11.04 3.59
C GLY A 74 13.63 -12.32 4.32
N VAL A 75 14.62 -12.28 5.22
CA VAL A 75 15.01 -13.47 6.02
C VAL A 75 15.00 -13.31 7.53
N ASP A 76 14.90 -12.10 8.09
CA ASP A 76 14.94 -11.96 9.57
C ASP A 76 13.56 -11.91 10.25
N TYR A 77 12.51 -11.41 9.58
CA TYR A 77 11.18 -11.24 10.21
C TYR A 77 10.37 -12.52 10.43
N MET A 78 10.86 -13.69 9.97
CA MET A 78 10.22 -14.99 10.23
C MET A 78 10.96 -15.83 11.29
N SER A 79 12.15 -15.41 11.75
CA SER A 79 12.89 -16.12 12.80
C SER A 79 12.33 -15.86 14.21
N ASP A 80 11.80 -14.65 14.46
CA ASP A 80 11.43 -14.22 15.81
C ASP A 80 10.05 -14.72 16.29
N HIS A 81 9.32 -15.49 15.47
CA HIS A 81 7.98 -15.98 15.82
C HIS A 81 7.87 -17.51 15.98
N ILE A 82 8.97 -18.26 15.87
CA ILE A 82 9.01 -19.72 16.09
C ILE A 82 9.65 -20.11 17.44
N LEU A 83 10.19 -19.16 18.20
CA LEU A 83 10.71 -19.40 19.55
C LEU A 83 9.96 -18.58 20.61
N GLN A 84 8.73 -19.00 20.91
CA GLN A 84 8.10 -18.72 22.21
C GLN A 84 7.31 -19.95 22.66
#